data_AF-A0A2U3LYG3-F1
#
_entry.id   AF-A0A2U3LYG3-F1
#
_cell.length_a   1.000
_cell.length_b   1.000
_cell.length_c   1.000
_cell.angle_alpha   90.00
_cell.angle_beta   90.00
_cell.angle_gamma   90.00
#
_symmetry.space_group_name_H-M   'P 1'
#
loop_
_entity.id
_entity.type
_entity.pdbx_description
1 polymer ?
#
loop_
_entity_poly.entity_id
_entity_poly.type
_entity_poly.pdbx_seq_one_letter_code
_entity_poly.pdbx_strand_id
1 'polypeptide(L)'
;MGTLYLVNDAGTALLPGMALNGSGSLANSQCAVSGAGSSVTASGNTLALTLPIAFLPGWRGLSLIYLAARDWMEANSSGWQALGMWSH
;
A
#
# COMPACT_ATOMS: atom_id res chain seq x y z
N MET A 1 -6.41 9.62 11.30
CA MET A 1 -6.15 8.19 11.06
C MET A 1 -5.89 8.02 9.58
N GLY A 2 -4.89 7.24 9.17
CA GLY A 2 -4.61 7.02 7.75
C GLY A 2 -5.61 6.07 7.11
N THR A 3 -5.92 6.30 5.83
CA THR A 3 -6.79 5.42 5.03
C THR A 3 -5.95 4.76 3.95
N LEU A 4 -6.10 3.44 3.83
CA LEU A 4 -5.52 2.65 2.75
C LEU A 4 -6.56 2.42 1.66
N TYR A 5 -6.14 2.57 0.42
CA TYR A 5 -6.90 2.14 -0.75
C TYR A 5 -6.06 1.10 -1.51
N LEU A 6 -6.73 0.09 -2.04
CA LEU A 6 -6.12 -0.90 -2.92
C LEU A 6 -6.74 -0.77 -4.31
N VAL A 7 -5.93 -0.87 -5.36
CA VAL A 7 -6.44 -0.82 -6.73
C VAL A 7 -7.14 -2.14 -7.07
N ASN A 8 -8.27 -2.06 -7.78
CA ASN A 8 -8.99 -3.22 -8.27
C ASN A 8 -8.16 -4.03 -9.28
N ASP A 9 -8.63 -5.24 -9.60
CA ASP A 9 -7.95 -6.15 -10.54
C ASP A 9 -7.70 -5.55 -11.92
N ALA A 10 -8.60 -4.69 -12.39
CA ALA A 10 -8.52 -4.06 -13.70
C ALA A 10 -7.52 -2.88 -13.76
N GLY A 11 -7.00 -2.41 -12.61
CA GLY A 11 -6.13 -1.24 -12.57
C GLY A 11 -6.84 0.09 -12.83
N THR A 12 -8.17 0.12 -12.79
CA THR A 12 -8.99 1.26 -13.23
C THR A 12 -9.66 2.03 -12.09
N ALA A 13 -9.75 1.43 -10.90
CA ALA A 13 -10.45 2.02 -9.77
C ALA A 13 -9.83 1.61 -8.43
N LEU A 14 -10.12 2.40 -7.40
CA LEU A 14 -9.80 2.08 -6.01
C LEU A 14 -10.94 1.26 -5.38
N LEU A 15 -10.60 0.23 -4.62
CA LEU A 15 -11.50 -0.43 -3.68
C LEU A 15 -11.88 0.55 -2.54
N PRO A 16 -12.96 0.26 -1.78
CA PRO A 16 -13.32 1.08 -0.63
C PRO A 16 -12.16 1.27 0.34
N GLY A 17 -12.06 2.47 0.92
CA GLY A 17 -10.99 2.80 1.86
C GLY A 17 -11.09 1.99 3.15
N MET A 18 -9.94 1.51 3.64
CA MET A 18 -9.82 0.83 4.93
C MET A 18 -8.99 1.69 5.88
N ALA A 19 -9.44 1.82 7.13
CA ALA A 19 -8.64 2.46 8.16
C ALA A 19 -7.38 1.62 8.48
N LEU A 20 -6.21 2.25 8.46
CA LEU A 20 -4.99 1.64 9.02
C LEU A 20 -5.18 1.44 10.52
N ASN A 21 -4.65 0.35 11.07
CA ASN A 21 -4.83 -0.11 12.47
C ASN A 21 -6.24 -0.58 12.85
N GLY A 22 -7.15 -0.69 11.88
CA GLY A 22 -8.50 -1.20 12.08
C GLY A 22 -8.61 -2.73 11.93
N SER A 23 -9.84 -3.22 12.02
CA SER A 23 -10.20 -4.59 11.64
C SER A 23 -10.52 -4.67 10.14
N GLY A 24 -10.18 -5.80 9.52
CA GLY A 24 -10.53 -6.10 8.12
C GLY A 24 -9.32 -6.22 7.20
N SER A 25 -9.58 -6.43 5.92
CA SER A 25 -8.57 -6.51 4.87
C SER A 25 -9.10 -5.94 3.54
N LEU A 26 -8.18 -5.46 2.71
CA LEU A 26 -8.42 -5.17 1.30
C LEU A 26 -7.69 -6.22 0.47
N ALA A 27 -8.33 -6.73 -0.58
CA ALA A 27 -7.70 -7.71 -1.45
C ALA A 27 -8.16 -7.56 -2.89
N ASN A 28 -7.26 -7.89 -3.81
CA ASN A 28 -7.53 -8.16 -5.21
C ASN A 28 -6.93 -9.54 -5.55
N SER A 29 -6.93 -9.96 -6.82
CA SER A 29 -6.38 -11.26 -7.26
C SER A 29 -4.86 -11.37 -7.09
N GLN A 30 -4.20 -10.27 -6.76
CA GLN A 30 -2.77 -10.13 -6.68
C GLN A 30 -2.23 -10.16 -5.24
N CYS A 31 -2.88 -9.44 -4.34
CA CYS A 31 -2.48 -9.35 -2.95
C CYS A 31 -3.65 -9.06 -2.02
N ALA A 32 -3.42 -9.33 -0.74
CA ALA A 32 -4.27 -8.93 0.36
C ALA A 32 -3.46 -8.10 1.36
N VAL A 33 -4.05 -7.01 1.88
CA VAL A 33 -3.47 -6.15 2.91
C VAL A 33 -4.37 -6.16 4.14
N SER A 34 -3.80 -6.47 5.29
CA SER A 34 -4.53 -6.52 6.58
C SER A 34 -4.55 -5.14 7.25
N GLY A 35 -5.71 -4.70 7.72
CA GLY A 35 -5.82 -3.52 8.58
C GLY A 35 -5.19 -3.76 9.96
N ALA A 36 -5.32 -4.99 10.48
CA ALA A 36 -4.67 -5.39 11.73
C ALA A 36 -3.15 -5.51 11.50
N GLY A 37 -2.37 -4.86 12.36
CA GLY A 37 -0.91 -4.74 12.21
C GLY A 37 -0.45 -3.65 11.24
N SER A 38 -1.38 -3.02 10.51
CA SER A 38 -1.07 -1.82 9.74
C SER A 38 -0.96 -0.60 10.65
N SER A 39 -0.02 0.28 10.37
CA SER A 39 0.13 1.52 11.12
C SER A 39 0.72 2.64 10.27
N VAL A 40 0.43 3.87 10.67
CA VAL A 40 1.06 5.06 10.12
C VAL A 40 1.43 5.99 11.26
N THR A 41 2.68 6.46 11.28
CA THR A 41 3.15 7.47 12.22
C THR A 41 3.83 8.59 11.46
N ALA A 42 3.58 9.83 11.87
CA ALA A 42 4.15 11.01 11.27
C ALA A 42 5.00 11.75 12.30
N SER A 43 6.19 12.18 11.90
CA SER A 43 7.09 13.02 12.70
C SER A 43 7.82 14.00 11.79
N GLY A 44 7.51 15.29 11.92
CA GLY A 44 7.99 16.31 11.00
C GLY A 44 7.59 16.00 9.55
N ASN A 45 8.58 15.91 8.66
CA ASN A 45 8.39 15.56 7.25
C ASN A 45 8.51 14.05 6.97
N THR A 46 8.66 13.23 8.02
CA THR A 46 8.82 11.79 7.88
C THR A 46 7.53 11.07 8.20
N LEU A 47 7.09 10.21 7.27
CA LEU A 47 5.98 9.29 7.46
C LEU A 47 6.52 7.86 7.50
N ALA A 48 6.28 7.15 8.59
CA ALA A 48 6.55 5.71 8.67
C ALA A 48 5.24 4.95 8.49
N LEU A 49 5.22 4.08 7.47
CA LEU A 49 4.07 3.26 7.10
C LEU A 49 4.45 1.79 7.24
N THR A 50 3.64 1.03 7.97
CA THR A 50 3.76 -0.44 8.07
C THR A 50 2.49 -1.07 7.54
N LEU A 51 2.63 -2.02 6.61
CA LEU A 51 1.53 -2.75 5.99
C LEU A 51 1.84 -4.25 5.97
N PRO A 52 1.01 -5.10 6.58
CA PRO A 52 1.07 -6.55 6.37
C PRO A 52 0.45 -6.88 5.01
N ILE A 53 1.30 -7.26 4.05
CA ILE A 53 0.92 -7.59 2.68
C ILE A 53 1.17 -9.09 2.44
N ALA A 54 0.15 -9.79 1.94
CA ALA A 54 0.25 -11.17 1.49
C ALA A 54 0.05 -11.21 -0.03
N PHE A 55 1.05 -11.66 -0.77
CA PHE A 55 0.93 -11.91 -2.21
C PHE A 55 0.24 -13.25 -2.46
N LEU A 56 -0.73 -13.27 -3.38
CA LEU A 56 -1.53 -14.46 -3.64
C LEU A 56 -0.84 -15.38 -4.66
N PRO A 57 -1.11 -16.71 -4.63
CA PRO A 57 -0.37 -17.70 -5.44
C PRO A 57 -0.42 -17.48 -6.97
N GLY A 58 -1.43 -16.76 -7.47
CA GLY A 58 -1.54 -16.42 -8.89
C GLY A 58 -0.50 -15.39 -9.35
N TRP A 59 0.07 -14.61 -8.43
CA TRP A 59 1.18 -13.71 -8.71
C TRP A 59 2.50 -14.44 -8.49
N ARG A 60 3.20 -14.72 -9.60
CA ARG A 60 4.47 -15.44 -9.60
C ARG A 60 5.59 -14.59 -10.19
N GLY A 61 6.81 -14.85 -9.75
CA GLY A 61 8.01 -14.17 -10.24
C GLY A 61 8.45 -13.00 -9.36
N LEU A 62 9.50 -12.31 -9.83
CA LEU A 62 10.07 -11.16 -9.13
C LEU A 62 9.11 -9.98 -9.19
N SER A 63 8.74 -9.48 -8.02
CA SER A 63 7.88 -8.31 -7.88
C SER A 63 8.70 -7.17 -7.31
N LEU A 64 8.84 -6.08 -8.06
CA LEU A 64 9.48 -4.87 -7.56
C LEU A 64 8.44 -4.00 -6.88
N ILE A 65 8.75 -3.56 -5.67
CA ILE A 65 7.90 -2.69 -4.87
C ILE A 65 8.39 -1.26 -5.06
N TYR A 66 7.52 -0.45 -5.66
CA TYR A 66 7.75 0.98 -5.83
C TYR A 66 6.89 1.77 -4.85
N LEU A 67 7.45 2.83 -4.30
CA LEU A 67 6.73 3.75 -3.41
C LEU A 67 6.96 5.18 -3.87
N ALA A 68 5.89 5.98 -3.81
CA ALA A 68 5.95 7.42 -3.99
C ALA A 68 5.18 8.11 -2.87
N ALA A 69 5.72 9.23 -2.39
CA ALA A 69 5.05 10.15 -1.48
C ALA A 69 4.66 11.42 -2.24
N ARG A 70 3.45 11.90 -1.97
CA ARG A 70 2.89 13.14 -2.52
C ARG A 70 2.38 13.96 -1.35
N ASP A 71 2.50 15.28 -1.45
CA ASP A 71 1.84 16.15 -0.47
C ASP A 71 0.34 16.28 -0.77
N TRP A 72 -0.38 16.86 0.18
CA TRP A 72 -1.83 17.05 0.07
C TRP A 72 -2.26 17.94 -1.11
N MET A 73 -1.41 18.90 -1.49
CA MET A 73 -1.67 19.83 -2.60
C MET A 73 -1.31 19.22 -3.96
N GLU A 74 -0.79 17.99 -3.97
CA GLU A 74 -0.20 17.27 -5.11
C GLU A 74 0.92 18.04 -5.84
N ALA A 75 1.47 19.06 -5.20
CA ALA A 75 2.51 19.92 -5.76
C ALA A 75 3.90 19.26 -5.67
N ASN A 76 4.12 18.41 -4.66
CA ASN A 76 5.37 17.69 -4.42
C ASN A 76 5.16 16.15 -4.35
N SER A 77 6.24 15.37 -4.28
CA SER A 77 6.78 14.66 -5.44
C SER A 77 8.08 13.92 -5.18
N SER A 78 8.13 12.86 -4.35
CA SER A 78 9.31 11.99 -4.34
C SER A 78 9.57 11.28 -5.68
N GLY A 79 8.56 11.19 -6.55
CA GLY A 79 8.55 10.25 -7.67
C GLY A 79 8.47 8.79 -7.19
N TRP A 80 8.33 7.86 -8.14
CA TRP A 80 8.36 6.43 -7.84
C TRP A 80 9.79 5.97 -7.56
N GLN A 81 10.02 5.47 -6.36
CA GLN A 81 11.31 4.94 -5.91
C GLN A 81 11.19 3.42 -5.76
N ALA A 82 12.17 2.67 -6.24
CA ALA A 82 12.24 1.22 -6.01
C ALA A 82 12.73 0.98 -4.58
N LEU A 83 11.83 0.56 -3.69
CA LEU A 83 12.13 0.41 -2.26
C LEU A 83 12.05 -1.03 -1.75
N GLY A 84 11.68 -1.98 -2.61
CA GLY A 84 11.67 -3.38 -2.21
C GLY A 84 11.57 -4.33 -3.39
N MET A 85 11.78 -5.61 -3.08
CA MET A 85 11.52 -6.71 -3.99
C MET A 85 10.90 -7.87 -3.22
N TRP A 86 10.00 -8.59 -3.87
CA TRP A 86 9.43 -9.82 -3.37
C TRP A 86 9.63 -10.92 -4.41
N SER A 87 10.18 -12.05 -3.99
CA SER A 87 10.29 -13.25 -4.81
C SER A 87 9.47 -14.36 -4.17
N HIS A 88 8.54 -14.92 -4.95
CA HIS A 88 7.87 -16.19 -4.64
C HIS A 88 8.71 -17.34 -5.22
#